data_AF-A0AA42Q336-F1
#
_entry.id   AF-A0AA42Q336-F1
#
_cell.length_a   1.000
_cell.length_b   1.000
_cell.length_c   1.000
_cell.angle_alpha   90.00
_cell.angle_beta   90.00
_cell.angle_gamma   90.00
#
_symmetry.space_group_name_H-M   'P 1'
#
loop_
_entity.id
_entity.type
_entity.pdbx_description
1 polymer ?
#
loop_
_entity_poly.entity_id
_entity_poly.type
_entity_poly.pdbx_seq_one_letter_code
_entity_poly.pdbx_strand_id
1 'polypeptide(L)'
;MLSLFQRKRPPVAAAPSPAPVTDLPKGLLQPESAASLLATPRRQKLLEHIWQRTSLSRKQFAALYRTPMERYAELVQAFPASEAHHHAYPGGMLDHGLEIVAYSLKLRQSHLLPIGANPEDQAAQAEAWTAAVAYAALLHDIGKIAVDLHVELADGSIWHPWHGPLCQPYRFRYRDDREYRLHSAATGLLYRQLLDREVLDWLSCYPSLWAPLLYVLAGQYEHAGVLGELVVQADRASVAQELGGDPTRAMAAPKHALQRKLLDGLRYLLKEELKLNQHEASDGWLTEDGLWLVSKTVSDKLRAHLLSQGIDGIPANNTAVFNVLQDHGMLQPTPDGKAIWRATVTSSTGWSHSFTLLRLAPALIWESGERPAPFTGTLTIDTPTAVEDVEAGATLSANGVTSALENPNAPPAEGSGITSAPPPKAQASPDVIADMLAMVGTGNSPTTDQDVETVPDEVPATLPDATQPPLAAAAPSSPAFTSSTTQPSGEHFMAWLKHGIATRRLIINDAKALVHTVSDTAYLVSPGVFQRYAQEHPQVGKLAKQENLQDWQWVQKRFERLQLHRKQPSGLNIWTCEVTGARKSRKLHGYLLIKPEMVFEFTPPNNPYLFSMKFPGL
;
A
#
# COMPACT_ATOMS: atom_id res chain seq x y z
N MET A 1 13.67 28.78 -59.60
CA MET A 1 13.63 27.37 -59.16
C MET A 1 12.71 27.29 -57.96
N LEU A 2 11.88 26.23 -57.89
CA LEU A 2 10.82 25.94 -56.92
C LEU A 2 9.40 26.40 -57.32
N SER A 3 8.87 25.77 -58.36
CA SER A 3 7.48 25.29 -58.38
C SER A 3 7.51 23.81 -58.79
N LEU A 4 6.41 23.07 -58.56
CA LEU A 4 6.21 21.60 -58.66
C LEU A 4 6.51 20.91 -57.31
N PHE A 5 5.55 20.42 -56.51
CA PHE A 5 4.34 19.68 -56.85
C PHE A 5 3.26 19.80 -55.76
N GLN A 6 2.05 20.21 -56.16
CA GLN A 6 0.81 19.82 -55.47
C GLN A 6 0.61 18.30 -55.66
N ARG A 7 0.27 17.57 -54.58
CA ARG A 7 -0.23 16.19 -54.69
C ARG A 7 -1.58 16.04 -54.00
N LYS A 8 -2.49 15.42 -54.75
CA LYS A 8 -3.94 15.26 -54.55
C LYS A 8 -4.29 14.42 -53.32
N ARG A 9 -5.43 14.75 -52.71
CA ARG A 9 -6.13 13.96 -51.68
C ARG A 9 -6.57 12.61 -52.28
N PRO A 10 -6.20 11.45 -51.69
CA PRO A 10 -6.66 10.15 -52.18
C PRO A 10 -8.13 9.90 -51.78
N PRO A 11 -8.86 9.05 -52.52
CA PRO A 11 -10.24 8.70 -52.21
C PRO A 11 -10.31 7.80 -50.96
N VAL A 12 -11.41 7.93 -50.21
CA VAL A 12 -11.75 7.10 -49.05
C VAL A 12 -11.90 5.65 -49.51
N ALA A 13 -10.98 4.79 -49.09
CA ALA A 13 -11.09 3.34 -49.26
C ALA A 13 -12.07 2.79 -48.20
N ALA A 14 -12.98 1.93 -48.63
CA ALA A 14 -13.89 1.19 -47.75
C ALA A 14 -13.09 0.30 -46.78
N ALA A 15 -13.63 0.11 -45.57
CA ALA A 15 -13.05 -0.73 -44.54
C ALA A 15 -12.74 -2.16 -45.06
N PRO A 16 -11.53 -2.71 -44.85
CA PRO A 16 -11.26 -4.09 -45.20
C PRO A 16 -11.97 -5.03 -44.21
N SER A 17 -12.61 -6.07 -44.74
CA SER A 17 -13.08 -7.23 -43.95
C SER A 17 -11.91 -7.89 -43.20
N PRO A 18 -12.16 -8.51 -42.03
CA PRO A 18 -11.09 -9.11 -41.22
C PRO A 18 -10.37 -10.22 -42.00
N ALA A 19 -9.04 -10.13 -42.02
CA ALA A 19 -8.18 -11.13 -42.65
C ALA A 19 -8.18 -12.44 -41.83
N PRO A 20 -8.00 -13.61 -42.49
CA PRO A 20 -7.98 -14.90 -41.82
C PRO A 20 -6.74 -15.03 -40.92
N VAL A 21 -6.93 -15.72 -39.79
CA VAL A 21 -5.89 -16.03 -38.79
C VAL A 21 -4.71 -16.68 -39.51
N THR A 22 -3.64 -15.90 -39.72
CA THR A 22 -2.39 -16.38 -40.28
C THR A 22 -1.55 -16.84 -39.09
N ASP A 23 -1.10 -18.09 -39.09
CA ASP A 23 -0.24 -18.63 -38.03
C ASP A 23 1.00 -17.74 -37.87
N LEU A 24 1.06 -17.04 -36.74
CA LEU A 24 2.16 -16.15 -36.39
C LEU A 24 3.44 -16.97 -36.15
N PRO A 25 4.61 -16.44 -36.54
CA PRO A 25 5.89 -16.96 -36.06
C PRO A 25 5.85 -17.07 -34.52
N LYS A 26 6.34 -18.19 -33.98
CA LYS A 26 6.30 -18.48 -32.53
C LYS A 26 6.81 -17.27 -31.72
N GLY A 27 5.94 -16.70 -30.87
CA GLY A 27 6.27 -15.65 -29.91
C GLY A 27 5.92 -14.21 -30.32
N LEU A 28 5.34 -13.97 -31.50
CA LEU A 28 4.82 -12.65 -31.88
C LEU A 28 3.37 -12.46 -31.44
N LEU A 29 3.08 -11.29 -30.86
CA LEU A 29 1.76 -10.83 -30.45
C LEU A 29 1.17 -9.93 -31.54
N GLN A 30 -0.14 -10.01 -31.74
CA GLN A 30 -0.87 -9.11 -32.65
C GLN A 30 -1.27 -7.82 -31.92
N PRO A 31 -1.09 -6.63 -32.51
CA PRO A 31 -1.69 -5.42 -32.00
C PRO A 31 -3.21 -5.53 -32.02
N GLU A 32 -3.84 -5.12 -30.93
CA GLU A 32 -5.28 -5.06 -30.79
C GLU A 32 -5.77 -3.61 -30.82
N SER A 33 -7.03 -3.43 -31.22
CA SER A 33 -7.68 -2.12 -31.18
C SER A 33 -8.04 -1.73 -29.74
N ALA A 34 -8.16 -0.43 -29.46
CA ALA A 34 -8.64 0.04 -28.15
C ALA A 34 -9.97 -0.62 -27.75
N ALA A 35 -10.88 -0.80 -28.70
CA ALA A 35 -12.18 -1.43 -28.47
C ALA A 35 -12.05 -2.88 -27.97
N SER A 36 -11.15 -3.67 -28.57
CA SER A 36 -10.87 -5.05 -28.14
C SER A 36 -10.22 -5.07 -26.76
N LEU A 37 -9.16 -4.28 -26.59
CA LEU A 37 -8.40 -4.19 -25.35
C LEU A 37 -9.27 -3.78 -24.17
N LEU A 38 -10.19 -2.83 -24.36
CA LEU A 38 -11.06 -2.35 -23.30
C LEU A 38 -12.31 -3.21 -23.08
N ALA A 39 -12.61 -4.18 -23.95
CA ALA A 39 -13.87 -4.94 -23.92
C ALA A 39 -14.01 -5.93 -22.73
N THR A 40 -12.93 -6.20 -21.98
CA THR A 40 -13.01 -7.17 -20.88
C THR A 40 -13.98 -6.69 -19.79
N PRO A 41 -14.73 -7.58 -19.12
CA PRO A 41 -15.69 -7.19 -18.09
C PRO A 41 -15.08 -6.34 -16.96
N ARG A 42 -13.84 -6.65 -16.54
CA ARG A 42 -13.09 -5.86 -15.55
C ARG A 42 -12.86 -4.43 -16.03
N ARG A 43 -12.36 -4.26 -17.26
CA ARG A 43 -12.04 -2.94 -17.83
C ARG A 43 -13.29 -2.11 -18.09
N GLN A 44 -14.36 -2.72 -18.61
CA GLN A 44 -15.65 -2.05 -18.76
C GLN A 44 -16.22 -1.55 -17.43
N LYS A 45 -16.09 -2.35 -16.36
CA LYS A 45 -16.51 -1.93 -15.02
C LYS A 45 -15.67 -0.78 -14.48
N LEU A 46 -14.34 -0.80 -14.68
CA LEU A 46 -13.47 0.32 -14.31
C LEU A 46 -13.84 1.60 -15.06
N LEU A 47 -14.05 1.52 -16.38
CA LEU A 47 -14.50 2.66 -17.19
C LEU A 47 -15.83 3.24 -16.71
N GLU A 48 -16.77 2.38 -16.30
CA GLU A 48 -18.05 2.80 -15.75
C GLU A 48 -17.88 3.53 -14.41
N HIS A 49 -17.02 3.03 -13.52
CA HIS A 49 -16.71 3.71 -12.25
C HIS A 49 -16.02 5.07 -12.47
N ILE A 50 -15.11 5.15 -13.42
CA ILE A 50 -14.46 6.41 -13.81
C ILE A 50 -15.54 7.39 -14.29
N TRP A 51 -16.43 6.96 -15.19
CA TRP A 51 -17.52 7.80 -15.67
C TRP A 51 -18.41 8.32 -14.54
N GLN A 52 -18.88 7.45 -13.65
CA GLN A 52 -19.72 7.82 -12.51
C GLN A 52 -19.08 8.89 -11.61
N ARG A 53 -17.74 8.87 -11.46
CA ARG A 53 -16.99 9.81 -10.62
C ARG A 53 -16.70 11.15 -11.28
N THR A 54 -16.74 11.22 -12.60
CA THR A 54 -16.57 12.49 -13.33
C THR A 54 -17.86 13.29 -13.41
N SER A 55 -19.03 12.65 -13.22
CA SER A 55 -20.36 13.28 -13.31
C SER A 55 -20.66 13.98 -14.65
N LEU A 56 -19.96 13.61 -15.72
CA LEU A 56 -20.13 14.17 -17.06
C LEU A 56 -21.16 13.43 -17.90
N SER A 57 -21.71 14.10 -18.93
CA SER A 57 -22.49 13.41 -19.96
C SER A 57 -21.62 12.38 -20.70
N ARG A 58 -22.22 11.30 -21.24
CA ARG A 58 -21.48 10.27 -22.00
C ARG A 58 -20.67 10.86 -23.16
N LYS A 59 -21.16 11.93 -23.80
CA LYS A 59 -20.46 12.62 -24.90
C LYS A 59 -19.21 13.35 -24.39
N GLN A 60 -19.31 14.09 -23.29
CA GLN A 60 -18.17 14.78 -22.69
C GLN A 60 -17.16 13.78 -22.12
N PHE A 61 -17.64 12.73 -21.44
CA PHE A 61 -16.78 11.65 -20.96
C PHE A 61 -16.03 10.95 -22.09
N ALA A 62 -16.72 10.71 -23.22
CA ALA A 62 -16.08 10.12 -24.38
C ALA A 62 -14.90 10.96 -24.87
N ALA A 63 -15.11 12.26 -25.05
CA ALA A 63 -14.07 13.18 -25.52
C ALA A 63 -12.93 13.37 -24.51
N LEU A 64 -13.24 13.63 -23.24
CA LEU A 64 -12.25 14.04 -22.24
C LEU A 64 -11.54 12.86 -21.56
N TYR A 65 -12.18 11.70 -21.40
CA TYR A 65 -11.61 10.60 -20.60
C TYR A 65 -11.44 9.34 -21.43
N ARG A 66 -12.48 8.92 -22.16
CA ARG A 66 -12.45 7.67 -22.91
C ARG A 66 -11.43 7.71 -24.04
N THR A 67 -11.39 8.78 -24.85
CA THR A 67 -10.44 8.89 -25.96
C THR A 67 -8.98 8.84 -25.50
N PRO A 68 -8.54 9.57 -24.44
CA PRO A 68 -7.20 9.39 -23.87
C PRO A 68 -6.92 7.96 -23.38
N MET A 69 -7.90 7.27 -22.77
CA MET A 69 -7.76 5.88 -22.33
C MET A 69 -7.68 4.89 -23.51
N GLU A 70 -8.38 5.16 -24.60
CA GLU A 70 -8.30 4.39 -25.84
C GLU A 70 -6.91 4.55 -26.48
N ARG A 71 -6.39 5.78 -26.56
CA ARG A 71 -5.01 6.07 -27.01
C ARG A 71 -3.97 5.39 -26.11
N TYR A 72 -4.17 5.43 -24.79
CA TYR A 72 -3.31 4.73 -23.82
C TYR A 72 -3.32 3.23 -24.08
N ALA A 73 -4.50 2.62 -24.22
CA ALA A 73 -4.65 1.19 -24.50
C ALA A 73 -3.92 0.78 -25.78
N GLU A 74 -4.06 1.55 -26.86
CA GLU A 74 -3.39 1.27 -28.13
C GLU A 74 -1.87 1.38 -28.06
N LEU A 75 -1.33 2.18 -27.14
CA LEU A 75 0.11 2.31 -26.91
C LEU A 75 0.66 1.20 -26.03
N VAL A 76 -0.04 0.85 -24.95
CA VAL A 76 0.47 -0.12 -23.97
C VAL A 76 0.14 -1.57 -24.33
N GLN A 77 -0.85 -1.80 -25.20
CA GLN A 77 -1.20 -3.12 -25.75
C GLN A 77 -1.24 -4.22 -24.65
N ALA A 78 -0.53 -5.33 -24.86
CA ALA A 78 -0.41 -6.44 -23.93
C ALA A 78 0.82 -6.32 -23.01
N PHE A 79 1.44 -5.15 -22.88
CA PHE A 79 2.62 -4.99 -22.02
C PHE A 79 2.25 -5.20 -20.53
N PRO A 80 3.10 -5.91 -19.77
CA PRO A 80 2.99 -5.98 -18.32
C PRO A 80 3.43 -4.66 -17.67
N ALA A 81 2.88 -4.34 -16.50
CA ALA A 81 3.29 -3.14 -15.76
C ALA A 81 4.58 -3.35 -14.93
N SER A 82 4.91 -4.62 -14.67
CA SER A 82 6.10 -5.04 -13.91
C SER A 82 6.60 -6.42 -14.38
N GLU A 83 7.83 -6.79 -14.04
CA GLU A 83 8.44 -8.04 -14.52
C GLU A 83 8.07 -9.27 -13.69
N ALA A 84 7.98 -9.10 -12.37
CA ALA A 84 7.75 -10.20 -11.43
C ALA A 84 6.77 -9.85 -10.29
N HIS A 85 6.08 -8.72 -10.39
CA HIS A 85 5.25 -8.15 -9.32
C HIS A 85 3.77 -7.99 -9.77
N HIS A 86 3.05 -7.08 -9.12
CA HIS A 86 1.67 -6.72 -9.48
C HIS A 86 1.59 -6.30 -10.94
N HIS A 87 0.56 -6.81 -11.62
CA HIS A 87 0.38 -6.62 -13.05
C HIS A 87 1.52 -7.15 -13.94
N ALA A 88 2.31 -8.15 -13.47
CA ALA A 88 3.28 -8.90 -14.28
C ALA A 88 2.60 -9.98 -15.16
N TYR A 89 1.58 -9.56 -15.90
CA TYR A 89 0.86 -10.41 -16.84
C TYR A 89 0.53 -9.63 -18.12
N PRO A 90 0.21 -10.31 -19.24
CA PRO A 90 -0.14 -9.63 -20.49
C PRO A 90 -1.31 -8.66 -20.34
N GLY A 91 -1.09 -7.39 -20.68
CA GLY A 91 -2.07 -6.30 -20.55
C GLY A 91 -2.17 -5.73 -19.13
N GLY A 92 -1.26 -6.10 -18.23
CA GLY A 92 -1.20 -5.58 -16.87
C GLY A 92 -0.97 -4.07 -16.82
N MET A 93 -0.23 -3.49 -17.77
CA MET A 93 -0.02 -2.04 -17.82
C MET A 93 -1.30 -1.26 -18.12
N LEU A 94 -2.20 -1.83 -18.92
CA LEU A 94 -3.53 -1.26 -19.17
C LEU A 94 -4.40 -1.30 -17.91
N ASP A 95 -4.42 -2.46 -17.23
CA ASP A 95 -5.20 -2.63 -16.00
C ASP A 95 -4.71 -1.66 -14.91
N HIS A 96 -3.40 -1.62 -14.66
CA HIS A 96 -2.77 -0.71 -13.69
C HIS A 96 -3.13 0.75 -13.94
N GLY A 97 -3.03 1.21 -15.20
CA GLY A 97 -3.37 2.58 -15.57
C GLY A 97 -4.84 2.91 -15.28
N LEU A 98 -5.78 2.05 -15.68
CA LEU A 98 -7.22 2.26 -15.45
C LEU A 98 -7.58 2.21 -13.95
N GLU A 99 -6.91 1.36 -13.19
CA GLU A 99 -7.12 1.24 -11.75
C GLU A 99 -6.66 2.47 -11.00
N ILE A 100 -5.47 2.99 -11.29
CA ILE A 100 -4.97 4.22 -10.66
C ILE A 100 -5.83 5.42 -11.02
N VAL A 101 -6.35 5.51 -12.25
CA VAL A 101 -7.33 6.54 -12.59
C VAL A 101 -8.60 6.40 -11.74
N ALA A 102 -9.14 5.18 -11.60
CA ALA A 102 -10.32 4.96 -10.79
C ALA A 102 -10.08 5.36 -9.32
N TYR A 103 -8.97 4.93 -8.70
CA TYR A 103 -8.65 5.27 -7.31
C TYR A 103 -8.39 6.76 -7.13
N SER A 104 -7.59 7.39 -8.00
CA SER A 104 -7.28 8.82 -7.90
C SER A 104 -8.54 9.68 -7.99
N LEU A 105 -9.46 9.35 -8.90
CA LEU A 105 -10.77 10.02 -8.98
C LEU A 105 -11.62 9.79 -7.73
N LYS A 106 -11.51 8.63 -7.07
CA LYS A 106 -12.19 8.41 -5.80
C LYS A 106 -11.63 9.30 -4.70
N LEU A 107 -10.30 9.36 -4.57
CA LEU A 107 -9.62 10.20 -3.59
C LEU A 107 -9.90 11.68 -3.83
N ARG A 108 -10.00 12.07 -5.09
CA ARG A 108 -10.38 13.41 -5.49
C ARG A 108 -11.75 13.85 -4.92
N GLN A 109 -12.72 12.93 -4.80
CA GLN A 109 -14.06 13.26 -4.29
C GLN A 109 -14.07 13.73 -2.83
N SER A 110 -13.06 13.38 -2.03
CA SER A 110 -12.95 13.87 -0.65
C SER A 110 -12.25 15.23 -0.52
N HIS A 111 -11.83 15.83 -1.64
CA HIS A 111 -11.10 17.08 -1.67
C HIS A 111 -11.92 18.18 -2.34
N LEU A 112 -11.84 19.40 -1.81
CA LEU A 112 -12.23 20.62 -2.51
C LEU A 112 -10.96 21.24 -3.09
N LEU A 113 -10.82 21.22 -4.42
CA LEU A 113 -9.63 21.74 -5.11
C LEU A 113 -10.04 22.89 -6.03
N PRO A 114 -9.19 23.94 -6.17
CA PRO A 114 -7.89 24.10 -5.52
C PRO A 114 -7.96 24.30 -4.00
N ILE A 115 -6.97 23.79 -3.25
CA ILE A 115 -6.89 23.97 -1.79
C ILE A 115 -6.69 25.46 -1.50
N GLY A 116 -7.47 26.02 -0.56
CA GLY A 116 -7.36 27.42 -0.14
C GLY A 116 -8.02 28.43 -1.08
N ALA A 117 -8.53 28.01 -2.25
CA ALA A 117 -9.37 28.87 -3.09
C ALA A 117 -10.77 29.06 -2.49
N ASN A 118 -11.43 30.16 -2.84
CA ASN A 118 -12.82 30.38 -2.43
C ASN A 118 -13.77 29.37 -3.13
N PRO A 119 -14.98 29.15 -2.60
CA PRO A 119 -15.91 28.16 -3.16
C PRO A 119 -16.30 28.39 -4.63
N GLU A 120 -16.34 29.64 -5.09
CA GLU A 120 -16.67 30.00 -6.48
C GLU A 120 -15.56 29.55 -7.43
N ASP A 121 -14.31 29.86 -7.10
CA ASP A 121 -13.13 29.42 -7.85
C ASP A 121 -12.96 27.90 -7.83
N GLN A 122 -13.26 27.26 -6.69
CA GLN A 122 -13.26 25.80 -6.59
C GLN A 122 -14.30 25.17 -7.51
N ALA A 123 -15.52 25.73 -7.57
CA ALA A 123 -16.55 25.26 -8.47
C ALA A 123 -16.19 25.50 -9.94
N ALA A 124 -15.67 26.69 -10.27
CA ALA A 124 -15.31 27.08 -11.64
C ALA A 124 -14.18 26.24 -12.24
N GLN A 125 -13.27 25.71 -11.41
CA GLN A 125 -12.13 24.91 -11.86
C GLN A 125 -12.28 23.40 -11.57
N ALA A 126 -13.40 22.97 -10.96
CA ALA A 126 -13.58 21.61 -10.46
C ALA A 126 -13.35 20.54 -11.55
N GLU A 127 -13.86 20.78 -12.76
CA GLU A 127 -13.71 19.87 -13.89
C GLU A 127 -12.26 19.76 -14.37
N ALA A 128 -11.55 20.89 -14.46
CA ALA A 128 -10.14 20.93 -14.87
C ALA A 128 -9.26 20.14 -13.90
N TRP A 129 -9.46 20.34 -12.58
CA TRP A 129 -8.74 19.59 -11.55
C TRP A 129 -9.03 18.09 -11.60
N THR A 130 -10.29 17.72 -11.84
CA THR A 130 -10.70 16.31 -11.93
C THR A 130 -10.08 15.63 -13.16
N ALA A 131 -10.08 16.30 -14.31
CA ALA A 131 -9.46 15.81 -15.53
C ALA A 131 -7.94 15.67 -15.37
N ALA A 132 -7.28 16.67 -14.79
CA ALA A 132 -5.83 16.63 -14.57
C ALA A 132 -5.40 15.53 -13.59
N VAL A 133 -6.18 15.25 -12.53
CA VAL A 133 -5.93 14.09 -11.65
C VAL A 133 -6.01 12.78 -12.45
N ALA A 134 -7.02 12.62 -13.30
CA ALA A 134 -7.15 11.43 -14.14
C ALA A 134 -6.00 11.30 -15.15
N TYR A 135 -5.59 12.40 -15.80
CA TYR A 135 -4.49 12.36 -16.76
C TYR A 135 -3.15 12.08 -16.10
N ALA A 136 -2.88 12.71 -14.96
CA ALA A 136 -1.67 12.45 -14.19
C ALA A 136 -1.61 10.99 -13.72
N ALA A 137 -2.72 10.46 -13.22
CA ALA A 137 -2.84 9.04 -12.87
C ALA A 137 -2.62 8.10 -14.07
N LEU A 138 -3.21 8.40 -15.22
CA LEU A 138 -3.07 7.57 -16.42
C LEU A 138 -1.62 7.58 -16.95
N LEU A 139 -0.97 8.75 -16.91
CA LEU A 139 0.35 8.96 -17.49
C LEU A 139 1.50 8.60 -16.55
N HIS A 140 1.30 8.51 -15.24
CA HIS A 140 2.38 8.47 -14.24
C HIS A 140 3.52 7.46 -14.52
N ASP A 141 3.18 6.31 -15.13
CA ASP A 141 4.10 5.22 -15.43
C ASP A 141 4.23 4.92 -16.93
N ILE A 142 3.66 5.74 -17.82
CA ILE A 142 3.68 5.43 -19.27
C ILE A 142 5.10 5.42 -19.84
N GLY A 143 6.03 6.17 -19.24
CA GLY A 143 7.43 6.20 -19.68
C GLY A 143 8.13 4.84 -19.65
N LYS A 144 7.59 3.85 -18.91
CA LYS A 144 8.12 2.48 -18.88
C LYS A 144 8.18 1.84 -20.27
N ILE A 145 7.20 2.10 -21.14
CA ILE A 145 7.22 1.54 -22.51
C ILE A 145 8.33 2.15 -23.39
N ALA A 146 8.88 3.30 -23.01
CA ALA A 146 9.95 3.96 -23.74
C ALA A 146 11.34 3.49 -23.33
N VAL A 147 11.55 3.19 -22.04
CA VAL A 147 12.89 2.93 -21.49
C VAL A 147 13.06 1.58 -20.81
N ASP A 148 11.99 0.96 -20.30
CA ASP A 148 12.08 -0.32 -19.58
C ASP A 148 11.92 -1.52 -20.53
N LEU A 149 11.23 -1.31 -21.65
CA LEU A 149 10.96 -2.33 -22.65
C LEU A 149 11.85 -2.18 -23.88
N HIS A 150 12.22 -3.33 -24.44
CA HIS A 150 12.73 -3.46 -25.79
C HIS A 150 11.66 -4.18 -26.62
N VAL A 151 11.11 -3.48 -27.60
CA VAL A 151 10.02 -3.97 -28.46
C VAL A 151 10.52 -4.08 -29.89
N GLU A 152 10.38 -5.26 -30.46
CA GLU A 152 10.80 -5.58 -31.82
C GLU A 152 9.57 -5.92 -32.66
N LEU A 153 9.46 -5.29 -33.83
CA LEU A 153 8.40 -5.52 -34.81
C LEU A 153 8.69 -6.76 -35.66
N ALA A 154 7.68 -7.24 -36.38
CA ALA A 154 7.78 -8.41 -37.25
C ALA A 154 8.88 -8.29 -38.34
N ASP A 155 9.21 -7.07 -38.75
CA ASP A 155 10.29 -6.77 -39.71
C ASP A 155 11.69 -6.68 -39.08
N GLY A 156 11.80 -6.92 -37.77
CA GLY A 156 13.04 -6.85 -36.99
C GLY A 156 13.43 -5.43 -36.56
N SER A 157 12.65 -4.41 -36.92
CA SER A 157 12.91 -3.04 -36.48
C SER A 157 12.47 -2.81 -35.03
N ILE A 158 13.12 -1.85 -34.36
CA ILE A 158 12.78 -1.47 -32.98
C ILE A 158 11.60 -0.51 -33.02
N TRP A 159 10.57 -0.82 -32.23
CA TRP A 159 9.47 0.10 -32.02
C TRP A 159 9.85 1.16 -31.00
N HIS A 160 9.51 2.41 -31.32
CA HIS A 160 9.66 3.54 -30.43
C HIS A 160 8.28 4.13 -30.17
N PRO A 161 7.84 4.25 -28.90
CA PRO A 161 6.48 4.66 -28.58
C PRO A 161 6.16 6.07 -29.07
N TRP A 162 7.15 6.97 -29.18
CA TRP A 162 6.94 8.31 -29.74
C TRP A 162 6.62 8.35 -31.24
N HIS A 163 6.73 7.22 -31.97
CA HIS A 163 6.25 7.10 -33.35
C HIS A 163 4.76 6.71 -33.45
N GLY A 164 4.12 6.38 -32.34
CA GLY A 164 2.69 6.04 -32.26
C GLY A 164 2.46 4.56 -31.93
N PRO A 165 1.19 4.12 -31.98
CA PRO A 165 0.81 2.76 -31.58
C PRO A 165 1.41 1.68 -32.49
N LEU A 166 1.47 0.45 -31.98
CA LEU A 166 1.95 -0.71 -32.72
C LEU A 166 1.00 -1.03 -33.89
N CYS A 167 1.53 -1.08 -35.12
CA CYS A 167 0.77 -1.41 -36.33
C CYS A 167 1.14 -2.77 -36.95
N GLN A 168 2.13 -3.46 -36.38
CA GLN A 168 2.64 -4.74 -36.86
C GLN A 168 2.74 -5.73 -35.69
N PRO A 169 2.72 -7.05 -35.95
CA PRO A 169 3.02 -8.04 -34.93
C PRO A 169 4.35 -7.73 -34.24
N TYR A 170 4.41 -7.96 -32.93
CA TYR A 170 5.52 -7.52 -32.11
C TYR A 170 5.89 -8.56 -31.06
N ARG A 171 7.13 -8.50 -30.59
CA ARG A 171 7.58 -9.17 -29.35
C ARG A 171 8.27 -8.15 -28.48
N PHE A 172 8.31 -8.42 -27.18
CA PHE A 172 8.99 -7.54 -26.26
C PHE A 172 9.77 -8.34 -25.21
N ARG A 173 10.76 -7.68 -24.64
CA ARG A 173 11.50 -8.14 -23.47
C ARG A 173 11.83 -6.95 -22.59
N TYR A 174 12.10 -7.19 -21.31
CA TYR A 174 12.69 -6.17 -20.47
C TYR A 174 14.14 -5.90 -20.87
N ARG A 175 14.58 -4.68 -20.64
CA ARG A 175 16.00 -4.31 -20.74
C ARG A 175 16.74 -4.72 -19.47
N ASP A 176 17.98 -5.17 -19.63
CA ASP A 176 18.82 -5.61 -18.51
C ASP A 176 19.44 -4.40 -17.77
N ASP A 177 19.59 -3.26 -18.45
CA ASP A 177 20.21 -2.01 -17.99
C ASP A 177 19.21 -0.94 -17.53
N ARG A 178 18.07 -1.35 -16.96
CA ARG A 178 17.00 -0.40 -16.55
C ARG A 178 17.45 0.56 -15.47
N GLU A 179 17.42 1.85 -15.79
CA GLU A 179 17.47 2.91 -14.80
C GLU A 179 16.04 3.26 -14.35
N TYR A 180 15.63 2.75 -13.19
CA TYR A 180 14.24 2.87 -12.72
C TYR A 180 13.76 4.32 -12.55
N ARG A 181 14.65 5.30 -12.33
CA ARG A 181 14.27 6.72 -12.27
C ARG A 181 14.03 7.34 -13.64
N LEU A 182 14.54 6.72 -14.70
CA LEU A 182 14.49 7.26 -16.06
C LEU A 182 13.08 7.21 -16.63
N HIS A 183 12.26 6.21 -16.28
CA HIS A 183 10.91 6.13 -16.84
C HIS A 183 10.05 7.33 -16.45
N SER A 184 10.22 7.88 -15.24
CA SER A 184 9.43 9.04 -14.80
C SER A 184 9.75 10.28 -15.64
N ALA A 185 11.02 10.44 -16.04
CA ALA A 185 11.43 11.48 -16.98
C ALA A 185 11.00 11.17 -18.44
N ALA A 186 11.06 9.90 -18.84
CA ALA A 186 10.71 9.45 -20.19
C ALA A 186 9.22 9.60 -20.53
N THR A 187 8.36 9.73 -19.51
CA THR A 187 6.94 10.09 -19.66
C THR A 187 6.76 11.32 -20.56
N GLY A 188 7.70 12.27 -20.50
CA GLY A 188 7.81 13.46 -21.36
C GLY A 188 7.69 13.22 -22.85
N LEU A 189 8.13 12.05 -23.30
CA LEU A 189 8.12 11.68 -24.71
C LEU A 189 6.71 11.39 -25.24
N LEU A 190 5.74 11.12 -24.34
CA LEU A 190 4.46 10.49 -24.69
C LEU A 190 3.22 11.33 -24.37
N TYR A 191 3.32 12.45 -23.64
CA TYR A 191 2.15 13.24 -23.24
C TYR A 191 1.22 13.58 -24.42
N ARG A 192 1.81 14.07 -25.53
CA ARG A 192 1.06 14.51 -26.72
C ARG A 192 0.51 13.38 -27.58
N GLN A 193 0.82 12.13 -27.26
CA GLN A 193 0.16 10.99 -27.89
C GLN A 193 -1.15 10.64 -27.21
N LEU A 194 -1.35 11.06 -25.95
CA LEU A 194 -2.56 10.78 -25.19
C LEU A 194 -3.43 12.03 -25.07
N LEU A 195 -2.82 13.14 -24.66
CA LEU A 195 -3.49 14.43 -24.51
C LEU A 195 -3.32 15.22 -25.81
N ASP A 196 -4.44 15.61 -26.41
CA ASP A 196 -4.42 16.46 -27.59
C ASP A 196 -4.23 17.93 -27.23
N ARG A 197 -4.11 18.76 -28.27
CA ARG A 197 -3.80 20.18 -28.10
C ARG A 197 -4.90 20.91 -27.36
N GLU A 198 -6.14 20.56 -27.65
CA GLU A 198 -7.34 21.14 -27.05
C GLU A 198 -7.38 20.91 -25.54
N VAL A 199 -7.05 19.70 -25.06
CA VAL A 199 -6.94 19.42 -23.62
C VAL A 199 -5.80 20.20 -22.98
N LEU A 200 -4.62 20.25 -23.62
CA LEU A 200 -3.47 20.98 -23.06
C LEU A 200 -3.71 22.48 -23.01
N ASP A 201 -4.28 23.06 -24.06
CA ASP A 201 -4.66 24.47 -24.14
C ASP A 201 -5.66 24.79 -23.03
N TRP A 202 -6.69 23.94 -22.85
CA TRP A 202 -7.68 24.09 -21.77
C TRP A 202 -7.06 24.06 -20.37
N LEU A 203 -6.22 23.05 -20.06
CA LEU A 203 -5.62 22.93 -18.73
C LEU A 203 -4.61 24.05 -18.44
N SER A 204 -3.94 24.58 -19.48
CA SER A 204 -2.97 25.67 -19.33
C SER A 204 -3.61 26.99 -18.88
N CYS A 205 -4.92 27.16 -19.10
CA CYS A 205 -5.69 28.32 -18.62
C CYS A 205 -5.82 28.38 -17.09
N TYR A 206 -5.40 27.34 -16.36
CA TYR A 206 -5.48 27.26 -14.90
C TYR A 206 -4.07 27.16 -14.28
N PRO A 207 -3.37 28.28 -14.01
CA PRO A 207 -1.96 28.26 -13.59
C PRO A 207 -1.68 27.46 -12.31
N SER A 208 -2.61 27.52 -11.33
CA SER A 208 -2.51 26.78 -10.07
C SER A 208 -2.62 25.26 -10.26
N LEU A 209 -3.17 24.81 -11.38
CA LEU A 209 -3.25 23.40 -11.76
C LEU A 209 -2.12 22.99 -12.70
N TRP A 210 -1.79 23.86 -13.66
CA TRP A 210 -0.85 23.60 -14.74
C TRP A 210 0.54 23.22 -14.23
N ALA A 211 1.09 23.99 -13.28
CA ALA A 211 2.41 23.70 -12.72
C ALA A 211 2.45 22.34 -11.98
N PRO A 212 1.55 22.04 -11.04
CA PRO A 212 1.46 20.72 -10.42
C PRO A 212 1.35 19.55 -11.41
N LEU A 213 0.54 19.71 -12.47
CA LEU A 213 0.39 18.69 -13.50
C LEU A 213 1.72 18.42 -14.19
N LEU A 214 2.45 19.45 -14.62
CA LEU A 214 3.77 19.30 -15.25
C LEU A 214 4.78 18.62 -14.32
N TYR A 215 4.78 18.95 -13.02
CA TYR A 215 5.67 18.31 -12.05
C TYR A 215 5.37 16.82 -11.88
N VAL A 216 4.11 16.40 -11.77
CA VAL A 216 3.76 14.96 -11.73
C VAL A 216 4.22 14.26 -12.99
N LEU A 217 3.93 14.86 -14.14
CA LEU A 217 4.28 14.29 -15.43
C LEU A 217 5.80 14.13 -15.60
N ALA A 218 6.61 15.02 -15.01
CA ALA A 218 8.06 14.94 -14.98
C ALA A 218 8.63 14.00 -13.89
N GLY A 219 7.76 13.35 -13.11
CA GLY A 219 8.17 12.48 -12.00
C GLY A 219 8.56 13.20 -10.71
N GLN A 220 8.34 14.51 -10.61
CA GLN A 220 8.69 15.34 -9.46
C GLN A 220 7.48 15.49 -8.52
N TYR A 221 7.05 14.39 -7.94
CA TYR A 221 5.84 14.34 -7.11
C TYR A 221 5.92 15.24 -5.88
N GLU A 222 7.12 15.55 -5.40
CA GLU A 222 7.38 16.42 -4.25
C GLU A 222 7.00 17.88 -4.54
N HIS A 223 7.06 18.29 -5.81
CA HIS A 223 6.72 19.63 -6.28
C HIS A 223 5.29 19.73 -6.82
N ALA A 224 4.57 18.62 -6.88
CA ALA A 224 3.23 18.54 -7.45
C ALA A 224 2.08 18.75 -6.45
N GLY A 225 2.39 18.99 -5.17
CA GLY A 225 1.40 19.17 -4.12
C GLY A 225 0.33 18.07 -4.10
N VAL A 226 -0.93 18.47 -3.89
CA VAL A 226 -2.06 17.54 -3.77
C VAL A 226 -2.25 16.64 -5.00
N LEU A 227 -1.89 17.11 -6.21
CA LEU A 227 -2.05 16.31 -7.42
C LEU A 227 -1.06 15.13 -7.42
N GLY A 228 0.18 15.36 -6.99
CA GLY A 228 1.18 14.31 -6.77
C GLY A 228 0.79 13.38 -5.64
N GLU A 229 0.28 13.90 -4.53
CA GLU A 229 -0.19 13.11 -3.39
C GLU A 229 -1.31 12.15 -3.77
N LEU A 230 -2.32 12.62 -4.51
CA LEU A 230 -3.44 11.80 -4.96
C LEU A 230 -2.99 10.65 -5.87
N VAL A 231 -2.06 10.89 -6.79
CA VAL A 231 -1.51 9.84 -7.67
C VAL A 231 -0.70 8.83 -6.85
N VAL A 232 0.16 9.29 -5.94
CA VAL A 232 0.96 8.44 -5.07
C VAL A 232 0.10 7.56 -4.16
N GLN A 233 -1.00 8.11 -3.62
CA GLN A 233 -1.94 7.37 -2.78
C GLN A 233 -2.73 6.34 -3.61
N ALA A 234 -3.18 6.71 -4.82
CA ALA A 234 -3.89 5.82 -5.72
C ALA A 234 -3.04 4.60 -6.13
N ASP A 235 -1.77 4.83 -6.47
CA ASP A 235 -0.80 3.79 -6.79
C ASP A 235 -0.63 2.78 -5.63
N ARG A 236 -0.46 3.27 -4.39
CA ARG A 236 -0.41 2.40 -3.20
C ARG A 236 -1.68 1.59 -2.99
N ALA A 237 -2.84 2.22 -3.17
CA ALA A 237 -4.13 1.56 -2.99
C ALA A 237 -4.32 0.41 -4.00
N SER A 238 -3.88 0.62 -5.26
CA SER A 238 -3.93 -0.40 -6.31
C SER A 238 -3.10 -1.64 -5.94
N VAL A 239 -1.85 -1.44 -5.52
CA VAL A 239 -0.93 -2.51 -5.12
C VAL A 239 -1.44 -3.30 -3.90
N ALA A 240 -1.93 -2.59 -2.88
CA ALA A 240 -2.36 -3.21 -1.63
C ALA A 240 -3.61 -4.07 -1.80
N GLN A 241 -4.52 -3.66 -2.67
CA GLN A 241 -5.77 -4.35 -2.91
C GLN A 241 -5.57 -5.70 -3.62
N GLU A 242 -4.61 -5.80 -4.53
CA GLU A 242 -4.32 -7.05 -5.26
C GLU A 242 -3.49 -8.04 -4.41
N LEU A 243 -2.71 -7.54 -3.44
CA LEU A 243 -2.03 -8.34 -2.40
C LEU A 243 -2.98 -8.90 -1.32
N GLY A 244 -4.26 -8.57 -1.37
CA GLY A 244 -5.22 -8.91 -0.31
C GLY A 244 -5.02 -8.13 0.99
N GLY A 245 -4.31 -7.00 0.94
CA GLY A 245 -4.13 -6.06 2.04
C GLY A 245 -5.28 -5.04 2.14
N ASP A 246 -5.41 -4.39 3.28
CA ASP A 246 -6.39 -3.31 3.48
C ASP A 246 -5.90 -2.02 2.79
N PRO A 247 -6.60 -1.51 1.75
CA PRO A 247 -6.20 -0.30 1.02
C PRO A 247 -6.00 0.91 1.94
N THR A 248 -6.79 1.01 3.01
CA THR A 248 -6.70 2.12 3.97
C THR A 248 -5.42 2.08 4.80
N ARG A 249 -4.91 0.89 5.13
CA ARG A 249 -3.62 0.72 5.83
C ARG A 249 -2.43 1.01 4.91
N ALA A 250 -2.52 0.68 3.62
CA ALA A 250 -1.45 0.95 2.66
C ALA A 250 -1.35 2.43 2.27
N MET A 251 -2.48 3.13 2.19
CA MET A 251 -2.50 4.58 1.97
C MET A 251 -1.89 5.37 3.13
N ALA A 252 -2.07 4.91 4.37
CA ALA A 252 -1.50 5.50 5.58
C ALA A 252 0.02 5.26 5.73
N ALA A 253 0.62 4.40 4.91
CA ALA A 253 2.06 4.09 4.97
C ALA A 253 2.84 4.97 3.98
N PRO A 254 3.73 5.89 4.43
CA PRO A 254 4.55 6.69 3.51
C PRO A 254 5.47 5.83 2.61
N LYS A 255 5.67 6.21 1.35
CA LYS A 255 6.57 5.57 0.35
C LYS A 255 8.01 5.45 0.89
N HIS A 256 8.42 6.38 1.75
CA HIS A 256 9.72 6.37 2.43
C HIS A 256 9.69 5.72 3.82
N ALA A 257 8.55 5.34 4.38
CA ALA A 257 8.52 4.80 5.73
C ALA A 257 9.20 3.43 5.80
N LEU A 258 8.92 2.51 4.87
CA LEU A 258 9.56 1.20 4.88
C LEU A 258 11.05 1.30 4.51
N GLN A 259 11.40 2.04 3.45
CA GLN A 259 12.79 2.27 3.06
C GLN A 259 13.59 2.93 4.19
N ARG A 260 13.05 3.98 4.82
CA ARG A 260 13.69 4.66 5.96
C ARG A 260 13.79 3.74 7.16
N LYS A 261 12.75 2.97 7.48
CA LYS A 261 12.78 1.97 8.57
C LYS A 261 13.81 0.87 8.32
N LEU A 262 13.90 0.37 7.09
CA LEU A 262 14.91 -0.61 6.69
C LEU A 262 16.33 -0.03 6.83
N LEU A 263 16.53 1.21 6.37
CA LEU A 263 17.82 1.89 6.45
C LEU A 263 18.20 2.24 7.90
N ASP A 264 17.27 2.75 8.69
CA ASP A 264 17.46 3.05 10.12
C ASP A 264 17.72 1.76 10.90
N GLY A 265 17.03 0.67 10.57
CA GLY A 265 17.28 -0.66 11.12
C GLY A 265 18.68 -1.18 10.76
N LEU A 266 19.11 -1.04 9.49
CA LEU A 266 20.46 -1.40 9.07
C LEU A 266 21.54 -0.59 9.80
N ARG A 267 21.33 0.72 9.96
CA ARG A 267 22.23 1.62 10.71
C ARG A 267 22.30 1.23 12.18
N TYR A 268 21.16 0.93 12.83
CA TYR A 268 21.12 0.42 14.20
C TYR A 268 21.91 -0.89 14.32
N LEU A 269 21.67 -1.85 13.42
CA LEU A 269 22.37 -3.13 13.45
C LEU A 269 23.88 -2.96 13.30
N LEU A 270 24.33 -2.11 12.38
CA LEU A 270 25.77 -1.88 12.16
C LEU A 270 26.45 -1.13 13.30
N LYS A 271 25.68 -0.42 14.12
CA LYS A 271 26.18 0.30 15.28
C LYS A 271 26.21 -0.55 16.54
N GLU A 272 25.16 -1.34 16.78
CA GLU A 272 24.92 -1.98 18.08
C GLU A 272 25.02 -3.53 18.06
N GLU A 273 24.78 -4.18 16.91
CA GLU A 273 24.52 -5.64 16.86
C GLU A 273 25.44 -6.45 15.93
N LEU A 274 25.96 -5.84 14.87
CA LEU A 274 26.80 -6.48 13.86
C LEU A 274 28.27 -6.16 14.13
N LYS A 275 29.09 -7.21 14.18
CA LYS A 275 30.55 -7.06 14.35
C LYS A 275 31.22 -7.01 12.98
N LEU A 276 31.79 -5.85 12.66
CA LEU A 276 32.55 -5.65 11.43
C LEU A 276 34.04 -5.92 11.62
N ASN A 277 34.72 -6.34 10.55
CA ASN A 277 36.19 -6.44 10.43
C ASN A 277 36.87 -7.25 11.56
N GLN A 278 36.21 -8.29 12.07
CA GLN A 278 36.81 -9.16 13.06
C GLN A 278 37.96 -10.00 12.46
N HIS A 279 38.86 -10.47 13.32
CA HIS A 279 40.04 -11.24 12.87
C HIS A 279 39.68 -12.66 12.38
N GLU A 280 38.47 -13.13 12.72
CA GLU A 280 37.90 -14.43 12.34
C GLU A 280 36.51 -14.22 11.70
N ALA A 281 35.50 -15.06 12.03
CA ALA A 281 34.14 -14.90 11.53
C ALA A 281 33.54 -13.54 11.97
N SER A 282 33.17 -12.72 10.98
CA SER A 282 32.57 -11.40 11.16
C SER A 282 31.16 -11.40 10.58
N ASP A 283 30.31 -10.49 11.06
CA ASP A 283 29.00 -10.26 10.46
C ASP A 283 29.08 -9.47 9.15
N GLY A 284 30.23 -8.83 8.90
CA GLY A 284 30.53 -8.13 7.66
C GLY A 284 31.92 -7.52 7.61
N TRP A 285 32.32 -7.08 6.41
CA TRP A 285 33.62 -6.49 6.12
C TRP A 285 33.45 -5.18 5.35
N LEU A 286 34.13 -4.14 5.81
CA LEU A 286 34.18 -2.85 5.12
C LEU A 286 35.47 -2.78 4.32
N THR A 287 35.35 -2.74 3.00
CA THR A 287 36.48 -2.53 2.05
C THR A 287 36.46 -1.09 1.54
N GLU A 288 37.50 -0.67 0.81
CA GLU A 288 37.50 0.64 0.14
C GLU A 288 36.32 0.79 -0.83
N ASP A 289 35.94 -0.30 -1.49
CA ASP A 289 34.97 -0.33 -2.58
C ASP A 289 33.52 -0.64 -2.13
N GLY A 290 33.30 -0.98 -0.86
CA GLY A 290 31.97 -1.40 -0.41
C GLY A 290 31.91 -1.99 0.99
N LEU A 291 30.70 -1.96 1.57
CA LEU A 291 30.34 -2.68 2.77
C LEU A 291 29.74 -4.03 2.39
N TRP A 292 30.29 -5.11 2.93
CA TRP A 292 29.89 -6.49 2.64
C TRP A 292 29.31 -7.13 3.90
N LEU A 293 28.05 -7.53 3.88
CA LEU A 293 27.36 -8.10 5.05
C LEU A 293 26.95 -9.55 4.79
N VAL A 294 27.11 -10.43 5.77
CA VAL A 294 26.65 -11.82 5.66
C VAL A 294 25.14 -11.87 5.49
N SER A 295 24.68 -12.34 4.32
CA SER A 295 23.30 -12.18 3.83
C SER A 295 22.26 -12.74 4.79
N LYS A 296 22.45 -13.98 5.27
CA LYS A 296 21.53 -14.61 6.22
C LYS A 296 21.49 -13.85 7.55
N THR A 297 22.65 -13.52 8.11
CA THR A 297 22.76 -12.88 9.42
C THR A 297 22.10 -11.51 9.44
N VAL A 298 22.40 -10.67 8.44
CA VAL A 298 21.82 -9.32 8.37
C VAL A 298 20.31 -9.36 8.15
N SER A 299 19.80 -10.26 7.30
CA SER A 299 18.36 -10.36 7.06
C SER A 299 17.58 -10.88 8.27
N ASP A 300 18.11 -11.89 8.97
CA ASP A 300 17.45 -12.43 10.15
C ASP A 300 17.41 -11.38 11.28
N LYS A 301 18.54 -10.70 11.54
CA LYS A 301 18.63 -9.64 12.56
C LYS A 301 17.77 -8.42 12.18
N LEU A 302 17.75 -8.01 10.91
CA LEU A 302 16.96 -6.86 10.45
C LEU A 302 15.47 -7.14 10.58
N ARG A 303 15.02 -8.33 10.17
CA ARG A 303 13.63 -8.73 10.35
C ARG A 303 13.24 -8.77 11.83
N ALA A 304 14.08 -9.37 12.68
CA ALA A 304 13.82 -9.41 14.12
C ALA A 304 13.70 -8.01 14.74
N HIS A 305 14.62 -7.10 14.38
CA HIS A 305 14.61 -5.72 14.85
C HIS A 305 13.34 -4.98 14.43
N LEU A 306 12.97 -5.05 13.15
CA LEU A 306 11.79 -4.35 12.64
C LEU A 306 10.48 -4.92 13.21
N LEU A 307 10.40 -6.24 13.39
CA LEU A 307 9.25 -6.88 14.03
C LEU A 307 9.12 -6.46 15.49
N SER A 308 10.24 -6.32 16.21
CA SER A 308 10.23 -5.87 17.61
C SER A 308 9.71 -4.44 17.77
N GLN A 309 9.84 -3.61 16.73
CA GLN A 309 9.31 -2.26 16.68
C GLN A 309 7.85 -2.18 16.22
N GLY A 310 7.19 -3.33 16.01
CA GLY A 310 5.80 -3.38 15.58
C GLY A 310 5.58 -2.85 14.16
N ILE A 311 6.59 -2.93 13.29
CA ILE A 311 6.48 -2.49 11.91
C ILE A 311 5.77 -3.57 11.08
N ASP A 312 4.56 -3.26 10.59
CA ASP A 312 3.81 -4.11 9.66
C ASP A 312 4.42 -4.04 8.24
N GLY A 313 4.32 -5.14 7.48
CA GLY A 313 4.78 -5.20 6.06
C GLY A 313 6.21 -5.71 5.85
N ILE A 314 6.85 -6.27 6.88
CA ILE A 314 8.18 -6.86 6.75
C ILE A 314 8.08 -8.22 6.02
N PRO A 315 8.95 -8.49 5.04
CA PRO A 315 8.92 -9.76 4.34
C PRO A 315 9.14 -10.98 5.26
N ALA A 316 8.37 -12.04 5.02
CA ALA A 316 8.35 -13.22 5.88
C ALA A 316 9.62 -14.11 5.78
N ASN A 317 10.39 -13.98 4.70
CA ASN A 317 11.59 -14.79 4.45
C ASN A 317 12.77 -13.95 3.95
N ASN A 318 13.99 -14.49 4.04
CA ASN A 318 15.22 -13.75 3.73
C ASN A 318 15.31 -13.37 2.25
N THR A 319 14.86 -14.23 1.34
CA THR A 319 14.81 -13.93 -0.10
C THR A 319 13.99 -12.67 -0.39
N ALA A 320 12.84 -12.54 0.24
CA ALA A 320 11.98 -11.37 0.07
C ALA A 320 12.57 -10.12 0.73
N VAL A 321 13.34 -10.25 1.83
CA VAL A 321 14.12 -9.13 2.38
C VAL A 321 15.20 -8.66 1.40
N PHE A 322 15.92 -9.57 0.75
CA PHE A 322 16.94 -9.22 -0.25
C PHE A 322 16.34 -8.43 -1.41
N ASN A 323 15.22 -8.90 -1.95
CA ASN A 323 14.53 -8.24 -3.05
C ASN A 323 14.07 -6.84 -2.64
N VAL A 324 13.44 -6.70 -1.47
CA VAL A 324 13.00 -5.38 -0.97
C VAL A 324 14.18 -4.41 -0.77
N LEU A 325 15.31 -4.89 -0.25
CA LEU A 325 16.51 -4.06 -0.13
C LEU A 325 17.07 -3.65 -1.51
N GLN A 326 17.01 -4.54 -2.49
CA GLN A 326 17.43 -4.28 -3.87
C GLN A 326 16.48 -3.31 -4.60
N ASP A 327 15.17 -3.51 -4.49
CA ASP A 327 14.11 -2.68 -5.10
C ASP A 327 14.18 -1.22 -4.61
N HIS A 328 14.58 -1.04 -3.35
CA HIS A 328 14.78 0.29 -2.77
C HIS A 328 16.18 0.88 -3.02
N GLY A 329 17.01 0.23 -3.84
CA GLY A 329 18.34 0.70 -4.22
C GLY A 329 19.35 0.73 -3.06
N MET A 330 19.13 -0.05 -2.00
CA MET A 330 20.04 -0.12 -0.86
C MET A 330 21.19 -1.10 -1.07
N LEU A 331 21.08 -2.01 -2.04
CA LEU A 331 22.10 -3.00 -2.39
C LEU A 331 22.77 -2.66 -3.73
N GLN A 332 24.05 -2.95 -3.83
CA GLN A 332 24.81 -2.97 -5.08
C GLN A 332 24.70 -4.39 -5.69
N PRO A 333 24.01 -4.56 -6.83
CA PRO A 333 23.77 -5.87 -7.42
C PRO A 333 25.03 -6.46 -8.05
N THR A 334 25.06 -7.79 -8.20
CA THR A 334 26.05 -8.48 -9.02
C THR A 334 25.94 -8.04 -10.50
N PRO A 335 26.96 -8.32 -11.34
CA PRO A 335 26.89 -8.05 -12.78
C PRO A 335 25.67 -8.69 -13.46
N ASP A 336 25.18 -9.82 -12.94
CA ASP A 336 23.98 -10.53 -13.41
C ASP A 336 22.67 -9.99 -12.79
N GLY A 337 22.71 -8.85 -12.09
CA GLY A 337 21.54 -8.21 -11.50
C GLY A 337 21.01 -8.87 -10.21
N LYS A 338 21.76 -9.78 -9.57
CA LYS A 338 21.31 -10.47 -8.34
C LYS A 338 21.76 -9.72 -7.08
N ALA A 339 21.00 -9.86 -5.99
CA ALA A 339 21.31 -9.23 -4.70
C ALA A 339 22.48 -9.90 -3.93
N ILE A 340 22.69 -11.21 -4.13
CA ILE A 340 23.64 -12.00 -3.34
C ILE A 340 24.95 -12.17 -4.11
N TRP A 341 26.05 -11.79 -3.46
CA TRP A 341 27.41 -12.02 -3.89
C TRP A 341 27.97 -13.29 -3.25
N ARG A 342 28.79 -14.05 -3.97
CA ARG A 342 29.62 -15.10 -3.39
C ARG A 342 31.06 -14.60 -3.41
N ALA A 343 31.69 -14.52 -2.25
CA ALA A 343 33.06 -14.02 -2.15
C ALA A 343 33.82 -14.74 -1.04
N THR A 344 35.10 -14.93 -1.30
CA THR A 344 36.05 -15.49 -0.36
C THR A 344 36.76 -14.37 0.38
N VAL A 345 36.68 -14.39 1.71
CA VAL A 345 37.34 -13.43 2.59
C VAL A 345 38.57 -14.09 3.18
N THR A 346 39.74 -13.45 3.00
CA THR A 346 41.01 -13.90 3.57
C THR A 346 41.52 -12.85 4.55
N SER A 347 41.71 -13.23 5.81
CA SER A 347 42.27 -12.34 6.84
C SER A 347 43.79 -12.20 6.69
N SER A 348 44.35 -11.18 7.33
CA SER A 348 45.81 -10.98 7.41
C SER A 348 46.55 -12.10 8.18
N THR A 349 45.83 -12.99 8.88
CA THR A 349 46.39 -14.12 9.62
C THR A 349 46.35 -15.44 8.82
N GLY A 350 45.90 -15.40 7.56
CA GLY A 350 45.84 -16.57 6.66
C GLY A 350 44.57 -17.41 6.76
N TRP A 351 43.59 -17.00 7.57
CA TRP A 351 42.26 -17.63 7.59
C TRP A 351 41.49 -17.22 6.33
N SER A 352 40.86 -18.18 5.64
CA SER A 352 40.10 -17.94 4.42
C SER A 352 38.79 -18.73 4.41
N HIS A 353 37.68 -18.08 4.05
CA HIS A 353 36.37 -18.72 3.97
C HIS A 353 35.45 -18.02 2.96
N SER A 354 34.61 -18.81 2.27
CA SER A 354 33.65 -18.30 1.28
C SER A 354 32.30 -18.01 1.93
N PHE A 355 31.74 -16.83 1.64
CA PHE A 355 30.48 -16.36 2.20
C PHE A 355 29.49 -15.95 1.11
N THR A 356 28.20 -15.94 1.49
CA THR A 356 27.14 -15.28 0.72
C THR A 356 26.87 -13.90 1.32
N LEU A 357 27.16 -12.85 0.57
CA LEU A 357 27.23 -11.48 1.04
C LEU A 357 26.22 -10.58 0.33
N LEU A 358 25.75 -9.54 1.03
CA LEU A 358 25.09 -8.38 0.44
C LEU A 358 26.11 -7.25 0.37
N ARG A 359 26.16 -6.55 -0.75
CA ARG A 359 27.06 -5.40 -0.95
C ARG A 359 26.26 -4.11 -0.85
N LEU A 360 26.72 -3.16 -0.05
CA LEU A 360 26.12 -1.84 0.15
C LEU A 360 27.15 -0.75 -0.10
N ALA A 361 26.68 0.39 -0.63
CA ALA A 361 27.48 1.61 -0.66
C ALA A 361 27.64 2.13 0.78
N PRO A 362 28.86 2.30 1.32
CA PRO A 362 28.97 2.63 2.74
C PRO A 362 28.49 4.07 3.06
N ALA A 363 28.34 4.93 2.06
CA ALA A 363 27.69 6.24 2.20
C ALA A 363 26.19 6.17 2.55
N LEU A 364 25.54 5.00 2.37
CA LEU A 364 24.16 4.78 2.83
C LEU A 364 24.09 4.66 4.35
N ILE A 365 25.17 4.17 4.98
CA ILE A 365 25.22 3.86 6.41
C ILE A 365 25.89 4.99 7.20
N TRP A 366 27.05 5.47 6.75
CA TRP A 366 27.87 6.44 7.49
C TRP A 366 28.07 7.75 6.74
N GLU A 367 28.07 8.86 7.48
CA GLU A 367 28.50 10.17 6.99
C GLU A 367 30.04 10.27 6.91
N SER A 368 30.53 11.29 6.19
CA SER A 368 31.98 11.51 6.00
C SER A 368 32.65 11.91 7.32
N GLY A 369 33.14 10.92 8.07
CA GLY A 369 33.83 11.11 9.35
C GLY A 369 33.51 10.03 10.40
N GLU A 370 32.37 9.35 10.27
CA GLU A 370 31.91 8.29 11.19
C GLU A 370 32.23 6.87 10.69
N ARG A 371 32.92 6.76 9.56
CA ARG A 371 33.22 5.49 8.91
C ARG A 371 34.33 4.71 9.67
N PRO A 372 34.11 3.42 10.00
CA PRO A 372 35.15 2.56 10.57
C PRO A 372 36.36 2.37 9.65
N ALA A 373 37.51 1.97 10.23
CA ALA A 373 38.69 1.64 9.45
C ALA A 373 38.42 0.47 8.47
N PRO A 374 38.92 0.52 7.22
CA PRO A 374 38.78 -0.58 6.28
C PRO A 374 39.40 -1.89 6.81
N PHE A 375 38.83 -3.01 6.37
CA PHE A 375 39.35 -4.34 6.63
C PHE A 375 40.75 -4.49 6.02
N THR A 376 41.67 -5.04 6.80
CA THR A 376 43.09 -5.19 6.43
C THR A 376 43.38 -6.47 5.64
N GLY A 377 42.41 -7.36 5.48
CA GLY A 377 42.51 -8.56 4.63
C GLY A 377 41.98 -8.34 3.21
N THR A 378 41.94 -9.40 2.43
CA THR A 378 41.48 -9.37 1.02
C THR A 378 40.12 -10.02 0.87
N LEU A 379 39.24 -9.40 0.08
CA LEU A 379 37.94 -9.94 -0.30
C LEU A 379 37.92 -10.15 -1.82
N THR A 380 37.85 -11.40 -2.25
CA THR A 380 37.83 -11.79 -3.66
C THR A 380 36.48 -12.36 -4.05
N ILE A 381 35.85 -11.79 -5.08
CA ILE A 381 34.56 -12.27 -5.59
C ILE A 381 34.79 -13.57 -6.36
N ASP A 382 34.02 -14.61 -6.03
CA ASP A 382 34.11 -15.90 -6.70
C ASP A 382 33.42 -15.77 -8.08
N THR A 383 34.19 -15.74 -9.17
CA THR A 383 33.62 -15.85 -10.53
C THR A 383 33.13 -17.27 -10.78
N PRO A 384 31.90 -17.47 -11.30
CA PRO A 384 31.41 -18.79 -11.63
C PRO A 384 32.18 -19.34 -12.84
N THR A 385 33.19 -20.15 -12.58
CA THR A 385 33.74 -21.05 -13.59
C THR A 385 32.76 -22.20 -13.73
N ALA A 386 32.20 -22.39 -14.92
CA ALA A 386 31.31 -23.51 -15.21
C ALA A 386 32.06 -24.83 -15.06
N VAL A 387 31.96 -25.51 -13.91
CA VAL A 387 31.63 -26.95 -13.74
C VAL A 387 31.30 -27.20 -12.25
N GLU A 388 30.36 -28.13 -12.02
CA GLU A 388 30.06 -28.90 -10.79
C GLU A 388 28.99 -28.36 -9.83
N ASP A 389 27.74 -28.73 -10.15
CA ASP A 389 26.72 -29.12 -9.17
C ASP A 389 27.25 -30.26 -8.30
N VAL A 390 27.47 -30.01 -7.01
CA VAL A 390 27.38 -31.05 -5.97
C VAL A 390 26.73 -30.46 -4.72
N GLU A 391 25.57 -31.00 -4.38
CA GLU A 391 24.95 -30.91 -3.05
C GLU A 391 25.93 -31.37 -1.97
N ALA A 392 26.14 -30.57 -0.92
CA ALA A 392 26.52 -31.10 0.37
C ALA A 392 26.15 -30.11 1.49
N GLY A 393 25.11 -30.46 2.24
CA GLY A 393 24.97 -30.00 3.60
C GLY A 393 26.11 -30.54 4.46
N ALA A 394 26.66 -29.70 5.33
CA ALA A 394 27.57 -30.14 6.38
C ALA A 394 27.14 -29.50 7.70
N THR A 395 26.53 -30.36 8.50
CA THR A 395 26.44 -30.34 9.96
C THR A 395 27.76 -29.98 10.63
N LEU A 396 27.66 -29.16 11.68
CA LEU A 396 28.72 -28.95 12.67
C LEU A 396 28.94 -30.27 13.46
N SER A 397 30.15 -30.82 13.36
CA SER A 397 30.62 -31.91 14.22
C SER A 397 30.97 -31.40 15.61
N ALA A 398 30.43 -32.06 16.64
CA ALA A 398 31.00 -32.09 17.98
C ALA A 398 31.38 -33.54 18.29
N ASN A 399 32.65 -33.77 18.62
CA ASN A 399 33.19 -35.04 19.07
C ASN A 399 32.62 -35.42 20.45
N GLY A 400 32.40 -36.73 20.67
CA GLY A 400 32.54 -37.32 22.00
C GLY A 400 31.65 -38.50 22.35
N VAL A 401 32.25 -39.69 22.28
CA VAL A 401 32.03 -40.88 23.13
C VAL A 401 31.04 -41.97 22.64
N THR A 402 31.69 -43.09 22.31
CA THR A 402 31.30 -44.51 22.23
C THR A 402 29.98 -44.97 22.85
N SER A 403 29.20 -45.78 22.12
CA SER A 403 28.96 -47.19 22.49
C SER A 403 28.31 -47.95 21.33
N ALA A 404 28.71 -49.21 21.16
CA ALA A 404 28.27 -50.15 20.13
C ALA A 404 26.86 -50.71 20.41
N LEU A 405 26.15 -51.10 19.35
CA LEU A 405 25.41 -52.37 19.24
C LEU A 405 24.88 -52.57 17.81
N GLU A 406 25.18 -53.75 17.28
CA GLU A 406 24.72 -54.34 16.02
C GLU A 406 23.19 -54.53 15.99
N ASN A 407 22.52 -54.32 14.85
CA ASN A 407 22.24 -55.38 13.86
C ASN A 407 21.26 -54.88 12.76
N PRO A 408 21.28 -55.52 11.56
CA PRO A 408 20.70 -55.00 10.32
C PRO A 408 19.31 -55.56 10.03
N ASN A 409 18.50 -54.80 9.29
CA ASN A 409 17.58 -55.37 8.29
C ASN A 409 16.96 -54.27 7.41
N ALA A 410 17.36 -54.25 6.15
CA ALA A 410 16.52 -53.91 4.99
C ALA A 410 16.20 -55.27 4.29
N PRO A 411 15.20 -55.44 3.39
CA PRO A 411 14.79 -54.50 2.31
C PRO A 411 13.28 -54.65 1.92
N PRO A 412 12.81 -54.44 0.66
CA PRO A 412 12.89 -53.30 -0.26
C PRO A 412 11.50 -52.79 -0.75
N ALA A 413 11.57 -51.81 -1.65
CA ALA A 413 10.55 -51.01 -2.32
C ALA A 413 9.55 -51.71 -3.27
N GLU A 414 8.43 -51.03 -3.54
CA GLU A 414 7.70 -50.83 -4.83
C GLU A 414 6.47 -49.94 -4.49
N GLY A 415 6.01 -48.91 -5.21
CA GLY A 415 5.95 -48.65 -6.63
C GLY A 415 4.46 -48.57 -7.04
N SER A 416 3.87 -47.36 -7.16
CA SER A 416 2.68 -47.10 -8.00
C SER A 416 2.29 -45.62 -8.02
N GLY A 417 2.17 -45.06 -9.22
CA GLY A 417 1.63 -43.74 -9.48
C GLY A 417 0.17 -43.76 -9.96
N ILE A 418 -0.22 -42.62 -10.57
CA ILE A 418 -1.49 -42.29 -11.26
C ILE A 418 -2.56 -41.77 -10.25
N THR A 419 -3.20 -40.59 -10.34
CA THR A 419 -3.74 -39.84 -11.50
C THR A 419 -4.12 -38.41 -11.09
N SER A 420 -4.08 -37.48 -12.05
CA SER A 420 -4.60 -36.11 -12.00
C SER A 420 -6.12 -36.03 -12.23
N ALA A 421 -6.82 -35.13 -11.53
CA ALA A 421 -8.21 -34.71 -11.81
C ALA A 421 -8.33 -33.16 -11.89
N PRO A 422 -9.19 -32.60 -12.75
CA PRO A 422 -9.25 -31.16 -13.06
C PRO A 422 -10.22 -30.39 -12.14
N PRO A 423 -10.08 -29.06 -11.96
CA PRO A 423 -11.09 -28.27 -11.26
C PRO A 423 -12.19 -27.71 -12.20
N PRO A 424 -13.36 -27.36 -11.65
CA PRO A 424 -14.60 -27.13 -12.41
C PRO A 424 -14.88 -25.65 -12.74
N LYS A 425 -15.92 -25.46 -13.56
CA LYS A 425 -16.42 -24.23 -14.18
C LYS A 425 -16.74 -23.09 -13.20
N ALA A 426 -16.46 -21.87 -13.66
CA ALA A 426 -16.77 -20.59 -13.00
C ALA A 426 -18.29 -20.34 -12.84
N GLN A 427 -18.69 -19.94 -11.63
CA GLN A 427 -19.96 -19.27 -11.36
C GLN A 427 -19.70 -17.81 -10.98
N ALA A 428 -20.56 -16.91 -11.48
CA ALA A 428 -20.47 -15.46 -11.32
C ALA A 428 -20.52 -15.04 -9.85
N SER A 429 -19.56 -14.19 -9.45
CA SER A 429 -19.43 -13.62 -8.10
C SER A 429 -20.15 -12.27 -7.98
N PRO A 430 -20.58 -11.88 -6.76
CA PRO A 430 -21.07 -10.54 -6.48
C PRO A 430 -19.91 -9.52 -6.52
N ASP A 431 -20.28 -8.25 -6.61
CA ASP A 431 -19.58 -7.20 -7.34
C ASP A 431 -18.31 -6.61 -6.66
N VAL A 432 -17.25 -7.43 -6.52
CA VAL A 432 -16.02 -7.15 -5.74
C VAL A 432 -15.40 -5.76 -6.00
N ILE A 433 -15.35 -5.29 -7.26
CA ILE A 433 -14.73 -3.98 -7.59
C ILE A 433 -15.49 -2.79 -6.94
N ALA A 434 -16.80 -2.91 -6.70
CA ALA A 434 -17.60 -1.83 -6.12
C ALA A 434 -17.38 -1.74 -4.60
N ASP A 435 -17.38 -2.88 -3.90
CA ASP A 435 -17.03 -2.97 -2.47
C ASP A 435 -15.58 -2.55 -2.22
N MET A 436 -14.66 -2.95 -3.10
CA MET A 436 -13.25 -2.55 -3.08
C MET A 436 -13.06 -1.04 -3.22
N LEU A 437 -13.77 -0.47 -4.17
CA LEU A 437 -13.82 0.97 -4.38
C LEU A 437 -14.69 1.71 -3.37
N ALA A 438 -15.31 1.08 -2.38
CA ALA A 438 -16.00 1.77 -1.28
C ALA A 438 -15.05 2.03 -0.09
N MET A 439 -14.04 1.17 0.14
CA MET A 439 -13.17 1.21 1.33
C MET A 439 -12.18 2.39 1.40
N VAL A 440 -11.71 2.89 0.27
CA VAL A 440 -10.73 4.01 0.16
C VAL A 440 -11.27 5.41 0.59
N GLY A 441 -12.54 5.55 1.00
CA GLY A 441 -13.24 6.86 1.10
C GLY A 441 -13.42 7.48 2.49
N THR A 442 -12.88 6.88 3.55
CA THR A 442 -13.07 7.38 4.93
C THR A 442 -11.73 7.62 5.61
N GLY A 443 -11.20 8.85 5.50
CA GLY A 443 -10.01 9.27 6.24
C GLY A 443 -9.54 10.69 5.92
N ASN A 444 -9.94 11.62 6.79
CA ASN A 444 -9.31 12.89 7.20
C ASN A 444 -9.16 14.09 6.22
N SER A 445 -9.75 15.22 6.65
CA SER A 445 -9.34 16.59 6.30
C SER A 445 -8.18 17.05 7.21
N PRO A 446 -7.21 17.85 6.72
CA PRO A 446 -6.16 18.43 7.55
C PRO A 446 -6.57 19.82 8.06
N THR A 447 -6.47 20.05 9.38
CA THR A 447 -6.41 21.40 9.98
C THR A 447 -4.98 21.90 9.88
N THR A 448 -4.78 23.03 9.21
CA THR A 448 -3.49 23.73 9.11
C THR A 448 -3.38 24.67 10.30
N ASP A 449 -2.37 24.46 11.15
CA ASP A 449 -1.88 25.46 12.10
C ASP A 449 -1.05 26.49 11.33
N GLN A 450 -1.39 27.77 11.47
CA GLN A 450 -0.48 28.88 11.18
C GLN A 450 -0.42 29.78 12.41
N ASP A 451 0.76 29.80 13.03
CA ASP A 451 1.21 30.82 13.97
C ASP A 451 1.28 32.18 13.25
N VAL A 452 0.60 33.19 13.81
CA VAL A 452 0.98 34.59 13.64
C VAL A 452 0.99 35.24 15.03
N GLU A 453 2.19 35.64 15.41
CA GLU A 453 2.55 36.44 16.57
C GLU A 453 2.09 37.89 16.35
N THR A 454 1.29 38.48 17.25
CA THR A 454 1.38 39.91 17.64
C THR A 454 0.58 40.20 18.92
N VAL A 455 1.21 41.02 19.77
CA VAL A 455 0.89 41.47 21.13
C VAL A 455 -0.21 42.55 21.12
N PRO A 456 -0.94 42.78 22.25
CA PRO A 456 -2.25 43.43 22.25
C PRO A 456 -2.18 44.94 22.48
N ASP A 457 -3.20 45.65 22.01
CA ASP A 457 -3.57 46.95 22.57
C ASP A 457 -5.08 47.16 22.39
N GLU A 458 -5.82 47.18 23.49
CA GLU A 458 -7.15 47.79 23.54
C GLU A 458 -7.41 48.30 24.95
N VAL A 459 -7.75 49.59 25.06
CA VAL A 459 -8.83 50.13 25.92
C VAL A 459 -8.94 51.67 25.72
N PRO A 460 -10.04 52.34 26.12
CA PRO A 460 -11.45 51.93 26.17
C PRO A 460 -12.44 53.06 25.78
N ALA A 461 -13.73 52.77 25.60
CA ALA A 461 -14.82 53.67 26.06
C ALA A 461 -16.24 53.07 25.95
N THR A 462 -16.78 52.67 27.11
CA THR A 462 -18.10 53.01 27.70
C THR A 462 -19.46 52.62 27.03
N LEU A 463 -20.14 51.72 27.78
CA LEU A 463 -21.60 51.51 28.02
C LEU A 463 -22.38 52.81 28.38
N PRO A 464 -23.74 52.91 28.42
CA PRO A 464 -24.72 51.99 29.09
C PRO A 464 -26.09 51.75 28.35
N ASP A 465 -26.71 50.56 28.45
CA ASP A 465 -27.66 50.03 29.45
C ASP A 465 -29.11 50.60 29.38
N ALA A 466 -30.11 49.69 29.24
CA ALA A 466 -31.38 49.65 29.99
C ALA A 466 -32.52 48.84 29.29
N THR A 467 -32.75 47.62 29.80
CA THR A 467 -34.04 47.09 30.34
C THR A 467 -35.24 46.70 29.41
N GLN A 468 -35.50 45.38 29.33
CA GLN A 468 -36.75 44.63 28.95
C GLN A 468 -37.85 44.69 30.06
N PRO A 469 -39.10 44.09 30.05
CA PRO A 469 -39.65 42.88 29.33
C PRO A 469 -41.21 42.93 29.05
N PRO A 470 -42.05 41.84 29.05
CA PRO A 470 -42.02 40.46 28.45
C PRO A 470 -43.31 40.03 27.66
N LEU A 471 -43.32 38.76 27.17
CA LEU A 471 -44.40 37.80 26.82
C LEU A 471 -44.47 37.38 25.33
N ALA A 472 -44.69 36.13 24.90
CA ALA A 472 -44.39 34.75 25.32
C ALA A 472 -45.03 33.81 24.26
N ALA A 473 -44.30 32.78 23.80
CA ALA A 473 -44.73 31.45 23.27
C ALA A 473 -43.80 30.98 22.10
N ALA A 474 -42.74 30.18 22.31
CA ALA A 474 -42.66 28.74 22.61
C ALA A 474 -42.43 27.86 21.36
N ALA A 475 -41.19 27.43 21.16
CA ALA A 475 -40.78 26.18 20.48
C ALA A 475 -39.46 25.69 21.12
N PRO A 476 -39.23 24.36 21.23
CA PRO A 476 -38.34 23.77 22.22
C PRO A 476 -36.85 23.89 21.86
N SER A 477 -36.08 24.38 22.81
CA SER A 477 -34.61 24.41 22.80
C SER A 477 -34.01 23.03 23.00
N SER A 478 -33.10 22.64 22.11
CA SER A 478 -32.19 21.52 22.28
C SER A 478 -31.33 21.71 23.55
N PRO A 479 -31.08 20.68 24.36
CA PRO A 479 -30.17 20.80 25.48
C PRO A 479 -28.74 20.95 24.97
N ALA A 480 -28.14 22.11 25.24
CA ALA A 480 -26.71 22.29 25.23
C ALA A 480 -26.10 21.36 26.27
N PHE A 481 -25.33 20.36 25.83
CA PHE A 481 -24.50 19.58 26.75
C PHE A 481 -23.23 20.37 27.05
N THR A 482 -23.17 20.79 28.30
CA THR A 482 -21.99 21.30 28.99
C THR A 482 -20.84 20.30 28.89
N SER A 483 -19.68 20.78 28.46
CA SER A 483 -18.40 20.07 28.58
C SER A 483 -18.01 20.00 30.06
N SER A 484 -18.44 18.96 30.77
CA SER A 484 -17.88 18.65 32.09
C SER A 484 -16.48 18.05 31.90
N THR A 485 -15.46 18.76 32.38
CA THR A 485 -14.10 18.23 32.64
C THR A 485 -14.18 17.11 33.68
N THR A 486 -14.62 15.94 33.24
CA THR A 486 -14.76 14.76 34.07
C THR A 486 -13.46 13.98 33.94
N GLN A 487 -12.76 13.73 35.05
CA GLN A 487 -11.52 12.96 35.00
C GLN A 487 -11.79 11.56 34.39
N PRO A 488 -10.87 11.04 33.55
CA PRO A 488 -11.01 9.69 33.04
C PRO A 488 -11.13 8.69 34.20
N SER A 489 -12.21 7.93 34.24
CA SER A 489 -12.49 6.91 35.25
C SER A 489 -13.25 5.73 34.64
N GLY A 490 -13.53 4.69 35.43
CA GLY A 490 -14.38 3.58 34.98
C GLY A 490 -15.81 4.07 34.69
N GLU A 491 -16.34 4.97 35.50
CA GLU A 491 -17.67 5.56 35.34
C GLU A 491 -17.73 6.43 34.09
N HIS A 492 -16.67 7.21 33.84
CA HIS A 492 -16.55 7.99 32.62
C HIS A 492 -16.51 7.11 31.38
N PHE A 493 -15.79 5.98 31.43
CA PHE A 493 -15.83 4.97 30.36
C PHE A 493 -17.25 4.44 30.11
N MET A 494 -18.02 4.14 31.16
CA MET A 494 -19.40 3.67 31.02
C MET A 494 -20.34 4.74 30.45
N ALA A 495 -20.19 5.99 30.88
CA ALA A 495 -20.94 7.12 30.33
C ALA A 495 -20.61 7.36 28.85
N TRP A 496 -19.32 7.32 28.49
CA TRP A 496 -18.85 7.41 27.12
C TRP A 496 -19.40 6.28 26.24
N LEU A 497 -19.42 5.04 26.76
CA LEU A 497 -19.92 3.87 26.06
C LEU A 497 -21.42 3.99 25.77
N LYS A 498 -22.21 4.35 26.79
CA LYS A 498 -23.66 4.58 26.66
C LYS A 498 -23.96 5.72 25.69
N HIS A 499 -23.26 6.85 25.81
CA HIS A 499 -23.43 7.99 24.92
C HIS A 499 -23.02 7.67 23.47
N GLY A 500 -21.93 6.94 23.28
CA GLY A 500 -21.45 6.52 21.96
C GLY A 500 -22.44 5.61 21.24
N ILE A 501 -23.14 4.75 21.97
CA ILE A 501 -24.19 3.88 21.40
C ILE A 501 -25.47 4.68 21.11
N ALA A 502 -25.91 5.53 22.03
CA ALA A 502 -27.10 6.36 21.85
C ALA A 502 -26.97 7.31 20.63
N THR A 503 -25.78 7.88 20.42
CA THR A 503 -25.47 8.75 19.27
C THR A 503 -25.08 8.01 17.99
N ARG A 504 -25.11 6.66 18.00
CA ARG A 504 -24.68 5.78 16.91
C ARG A 504 -23.23 5.96 16.46
N ARG A 505 -22.40 6.58 17.29
CA ARG A 505 -20.95 6.70 17.08
C ARG A 505 -20.22 5.38 17.31
N LEU A 506 -20.74 4.54 18.21
CA LEU A 506 -20.31 3.16 18.41
C LEU A 506 -21.33 2.25 17.74
N ILE A 507 -20.92 1.64 16.63
CA ILE A 507 -21.74 0.66 15.90
C ILE A 507 -21.84 -0.61 16.74
N ILE A 508 -23.05 -1.15 16.83
CA ILE A 508 -23.37 -2.39 17.53
C ILE A 508 -23.70 -3.50 16.53
N ASN A 509 -23.39 -4.76 16.88
CA ASN A 509 -23.76 -5.95 16.12
C ASN A 509 -23.27 -6.05 14.66
N ASP A 510 -22.35 -5.19 14.25
CA ASP A 510 -21.67 -5.26 12.96
C ASP A 510 -20.39 -6.12 13.03
N ALA A 511 -19.86 -6.54 11.88
CA ALA A 511 -18.63 -7.35 11.79
C ALA A 511 -17.40 -6.68 12.43
N LYS A 512 -17.36 -5.34 12.50
CA LYS A 512 -16.28 -4.58 13.17
C LYS A 512 -16.75 -3.85 14.44
N ALA A 513 -17.95 -4.17 14.95
CA ALA A 513 -18.46 -3.54 16.16
C ALA A 513 -17.58 -3.85 17.37
N LEU A 514 -17.44 -2.89 18.28
CA LEU A 514 -16.74 -3.07 19.55
C LEU A 514 -17.71 -3.49 20.67
N VAL A 515 -19.01 -3.49 20.37
CA VAL A 515 -20.09 -3.89 21.26
C VAL A 515 -21.08 -4.76 20.48
N HIS A 516 -21.39 -5.93 21.02
CA HIS A 516 -22.40 -6.84 20.48
C HIS A 516 -23.47 -7.10 21.53
N THR A 517 -24.63 -7.58 21.11
CA THR A 517 -25.63 -8.16 22.01
C THR A 517 -25.55 -9.68 21.89
N VAL A 518 -25.38 -10.37 23.01
CA VAL A 518 -25.27 -11.84 23.09
C VAL A 518 -26.00 -12.30 24.33
N SER A 519 -26.86 -13.32 24.19
CA SER A 519 -27.64 -13.85 25.32
C SER A 519 -28.36 -12.74 26.10
N ASP A 520 -28.95 -11.81 25.36
CA ASP A 520 -29.76 -10.68 25.84
C ASP A 520 -29.00 -9.68 26.73
N THR A 521 -27.66 -9.67 26.64
CA THR A 521 -26.81 -8.68 27.32
C THR A 521 -25.74 -8.10 26.40
N ALA A 522 -25.14 -6.99 26.83
CA ALA A 522 -24.05 -6.34 26.10
C ALA A 522 -22.74 -7.13 26.27
N TYR A 523 -22.07 -7.36 25.14
CA TYR A 523 -20.74 -7.96 25.03
C TYR A 523 -19.75 -6.90 24.54
N LEU A 524 -18.78 -6.55 25.38
CA LEU A 524 -17.76 -5.53 25.11
C LEU A 524 -16.46 -6.19 24.64
N VAL A 525 -16.04 -5.90 23.41
CA VAL A 525 -14.88 -6.54 22.79
C VAL A 525 -13.58 -5.98 23.36
N SER A 526 -12.74 -6.84 23.95
CA SER A 526 -11.44 -6.46 24.55
C SER A 526 -10.28 -6.96 23.68
N PRO A 527 -9.21 -6.15 23.46
CA PRO A 527 -8.96 -4.83 24.04
C PRO A 527 -9.60 -3.66 23.30
N GLY A 528 -10.26 -3.91 22.16
CA GLY A 528 -10.64 -2.87 21.19
C GLY A 528 -11.51 -1.74 21.76
N VAL A 529 -12.50 -2.05 22.61
CA VAL A 529 -13.38 -1.04 23.22
C VAL A 529 -12.60 -0.07 24.13
N PHE A 530 -11.61 -0.57 24.86
CA PHE A 530 -10.79 0.23 25.78
C PHE A 530 -9.74 1.04 25.03
N GLN A 531 -9.17 0.48 23.96
CA GLN A 531 -8.27 1.20 23.06
C GLN A 531 -8.97 2.38 22.41
N ARG A 532 -10.22 2.18 21.95
CA ARG A 532 -11.01 3.26 21.35
C ARG A 532 -11.30 4.39 22.35
N TYR A 533 -11.68 4.05 23.57
CA TYR A 533 -11.86 5.06 24.61
C TYR A 533 -10.55 5.82 24.94
N ALA A 534 -9.43 5.12 25.05
CA ALA A 534 -8.13 5.74 25.35
C ALA A 534 -7.68 6.72 24.24
N GLN A 535 -7.94 6.39 22.97
CA GLN A 535 -7.66 7.28 21.83
C GLN A 535 -8.46 8.59 21.90
N GLU A 536 -9.71 8.53 22.36
CA GLU A 536 -10.57 9.71 22.49
C GLU A 536 -10.30 10.53 23.75
N HIS A 537 -9.52 10.00 24.70
CA HIS A 537 -9.18 10.67 25.95
C HIS A 537 -7.66 10.64 26.22
N PRO A 538 -6.87 11.50 25.54
CA PRO A 538 -5.40 11.52 25.68
C PRO A 538 -4.89 11.71 27.12
N GLN A 539 -5.73 12.23 28.02
CA GLN A 539 -5.45 12.36 29.44
C GLN A 539 -5.18 11.00 30.12
N VAL A 540 -5.76 9.91 29.59
CA VAL A 540 -5.52 8.53 30.05
C VAL A 540 -4.05 8.16 29.98
N GLY A 541 -3.33 8.57 28.93
CA GLY A 541 -1.91 8.22 28.77
C GLY A 541 -1.02 8.79 29.88
N LYS A 542 -1.37 9.95 30.45
CA LYS A 542 -0.65 10.51 31.61
C LYS A 542 -0.90 9.68 32.88
N LEU A 543 -2.13 9.24 33.10
CA LEU A 543 -2.53 8.43 34.27
C LEU A 543 -2.00 6.99 34.17
N ALA A 544 -1.97 6.42 32.96
CA ALA A 544 -1.45 5.09 32.69
C ALA A 544 0.07 5.01 32.94
N LYS A 545 0.83 6.04 32.53
CA LYS A 545 2.28 6.14 32.79
C LYS A 545 2.62 6.19 34.28
N GLN A 546 1.80 6.84 35.11
CA GLN A 546 2.01 6.89 36.57
C GLN A 546 1.91 5.51 37.22
N GLU A 547 1.13 4.60 36.63
CA GLU A 547 0.96 3.22 37.11
C GLU A 547 1.79 2.19 36.29
N ASN A 548 2.65 2.65 35.37
CA ASN A 548 3.43 1.82 34.45
C ASN A 548 2.58 0.82 33.64
N LEU A 549 1.43 1.29 33.12
CA LEU A 549 0.49 0.50 32.32
C LEU A 549 0.33 1.10 30.92
N GLN A 550 -0.08 0.26 29.96
CA GLN A 550 -0.56 0.76 28.68
C GLN A 550 -1.92 1.43 28.84
N ASP A 551 -2.19 2.46 28.03
CA ASP A 551 -3.38 3.31 28.14
C ASP A 551 -4.69 2.52 28.21
N TRP A 552 -4.87 1.52 27.33
CA TRP A 552 -6.08 0.69 27.33
C TRP A 552 -6.17 -0.26 28.54
N GLN A 553 -5.04 -0.76 29.05
CA GLN A 553 -5.00 -1.60 30.25
C GLN A 553 -5.38 -0.81 31.49
N TRP A 554 -4.98 0.46 31.54
CA TRP A 554 -5.36 1.37 32.63
C TRP A 554 -6.88 1.54 32.68
N VAL A 555 -7.51 1.79 31.53
CA VAL A 555 -8.98 1.93 31.44
C VAL A 555 -9.68 0.62 31.78
N GLN A 556 -9.19 -0.50 31.24
CA GLN A 556 -9.75 -1.83 31.50
C GLN A 556 -9.73 -2.16 33.00
N LYS A 557 -8.63 -1.89 33.72
CA LYS A 557 -8.57 -2.09 35.18
C LYS A 557 -9.57 -1.21 35.93
N ARG A 558 -9.79 0.02 35.49
CA ARG A 558 -10.77 0.94 36.10
C ARG A 558 -12.20 0.47 35.86
N PHE A 559 -12.50 -0.04 34.67
CA PHE A 559 -13.77 -0.70 34.36
C PHE A 559 -13.97 -1.95 35.22
N GLU A 560 -12.95 -2.83 35.33
CA GLU A 560 -13.06 -4.05 36.13
C GLU A 560 -13.33 -3.77 37.61
N ARG A 561 -12.80 -2.67 38.17
CA ARG A 561 -13.08 -2.26 39.57
C ARG A 561 -14.55 -1.91 39.80
N LEU A 562 -15.31 -1.54 38.77
CA LEU A 562 -16.75 -1.29 38.88
C LEU A 562 -17.58 -2.57 39.03
N GLN A 563 -17.01 -3.73 38.73
CA GLN A 563 -17.66 -5.04 38.85
C GLN A 563 -19.02 -5.11 38.12
N LEU A 564 -19.14 -4.39 37.00
CA LEU A 564 -20.35 -4.38 36.16
C LEU A 564 -20.40 -5.55 35.15
N HIS A 565 -19.30 -6.30 35.04
CA HIS A 565 -19.17 -7.46 34.18
C HIS A 565 -19.43 -8.78 34.92
N ARG A 566 -19.93 -9.78 34.20
CA ARG A 566 -20.10 -11.15 34.70
C ARG A 566 -18.74 -11.84 34.81
N LYS A 567 -18.54 -12.59 35.88
CA LYS A 567 -17.37 -13.48 36.05
C LYS A 567 -17.72 -14.90 35.64
N GLN A 568 -16.76 -15.60 35.06
CA GLN A 568 -16.90 -17.02 34.78
C GLN A 568 -16.90 -17.84 36.09
N PRO A 569 -17.44 -19.08 36.09
CA PRO A 569 -17.30 -20.01 37.20
C PRO A 569 -15.85 -20.31 37.58
N SER A 570 -14.91 -20.16 36.63
CA SER A 570 -13.46 -20.29 36.82
C SER A 570 -12.81 -19.08 37.51
N GLY A 571 -13.57 -18.01 37.79
CA GLY A 571 -13.07 -16.76 38.38
C GLY A 571 -12.50 -15.74 37.38
N LEU A 572 -12.44 -16.08 36.09
CA LEU A 572 -11.95 -15.19 35.03
C LEU A 572 -13.01 -14.17 34.59
N ASN A 573 -12.57 -12.97 34.17
CA ASN A 573 -13.46 -11.88 33.76
C ASN A 573 -13.79 -11.87 32.25
N ILE A 574 -12.95 -12.48 31.41
CA ILE A 574 -13.02 -12.39 29.95
C ILE A 574 -13.74 -13.61 29.39
N TRP A 575 -14.84 -13.41 28.67
CA TRP A 575 -15.62 -14.44 28.00
C TRP A 575 -15.21 -14.60 26.55
N THR A 576 -15.25 -15.84 26.05
CA THR A 576 -14.95 -16.16 24.66
C THR A 576 -16.24 -16.49 23.92
N CYS A 577 -16.54 -15.73 22.86
CA CYS A 577 -17.64 -16.00 21.96
C CYS A 577 -17.12 -16.46 20.61
N GLU A 578 -17.85 -17.34 19.94
CA GLU A 578 -17.56 -17.74 18.56
C GLU A 578 -18.38 -16.89 17.60
N VAL A 579 -17.70 -16.26 16.65
CA VAL A 579 -18.33 -15.51 15.56
C VAL A 579 -18.30 -16.40 14.33
N THR A 580 -19.47 -16.83 13.87
CA THR A 580 -19.62 -17.74 12.72
C THR A 580 -20.04 -16.94 11.50
N GLY A 581 -19.11 -16.76 10.55
CA GLY A 581 -19.40 -16.20 9.23
C GLY A 581 -19.65 -17.27 8.18
N ALA A 582 -20.09 -16.88 6.98
CA ALA A 582 -20.46 -17.79 5.89
C ALA A 582 -19.35 -18.75 5.40
N ARG A 583 -18.08 -18.53 5.77
CA ARG A 583 -16.94 -19.36 5.35
C ARG A 583 -15.95 -19.75 6.45
N LYS A 584 -15.94 -19.07 7.61
CA LYS A 584 -14.98 -19.28 8.73
C LYS A 584 -15.59 -18.84 10.07
N SER A 585 -15.23 -19.52 11.16
CA SER A 585 -15.49 -19.06 12.52
C SER A 585 -14.24 -18.46 13.17
N ARG A 586 -14.42 -17.46 14.03
CA ARG A 586 -13.35 -16.81 14.81
C ARG A 586 -13.77 -16.69 16.27
N LYS A 587 -12.80 -16.75 17.18
CA LYS A 587 -13.02 -16.50 18.61
C LYS A 587 -12.85 -15.03 18.91
N LEU A 588 -13.83 -14.45 19.60
CA LEU A 588 -13.82 -13.09 20.11
C LEU A 588 -13.71 -13.14 21.63
N HIS A 589 -12.95 -12.22 22.21
CA HIS A 589 -12.73 -12.13 23.65
C HIS A 589 -13.24 -10.78 24.18
N GLY A 590 -13.91 -10.80 25.32
CA GLY A 590 -14.63 -9.62 25.78
C GLY A 590 -15.37 -9.83 27.10
N TYR A 591 -16.03 -8.77 27.56
CA TYR A 591 -16.77 -8.75 28.81
C TYR A 591 -18.27 -8.83 28.55
N LEU A 592 -18.98 -9.66 29.30
CA LEU A 592 -20.44 -9.63 29.33
C LEU A 592 -20.90 -8.75 30.47
N LEU A 593 -21.78 -7.79 30.21
CA LEU A 593 -22.38 -6.99 31.26
C LEU A 593 -23.41 -7.80 32.06
N ILE A 594 -23.55 -7.47 33.34
CA ILE A 594 -24.55 -8.11 34.21
C ILE A 594 -25.96 -7.77 33.70
N LYS A 595 -26.18 -6.51 33.34
CA LYS A 595 -27.45 -5.93 32.89
C LYS A 595 -27.30 -5.18 31.56
N PRO A 596 -28.14 -5.41 30.55
CA PRO A 596 -28.09 -4.68 29.28
C PRO A 596 -28.40 -3.18 29.45
N GLU A 597 -29.21 -2.80 30.44
CA GLU A 597 -29.65 -1.42 30.68
C GLU A 597 -28.52 -0.48 31.12
N MET A 598 -27.37 -1.04 31.48
CA MET A 598 -26.16 -0.28 31.79
C MET A 598 -25.63 0.49 30.57
N VAL A 599 -25.95 0.03 29.36
CA VAL A 599 -25.42 0.60 28.11
C VAL A 599 -26.51 0.82 27.05
N PHE A 600 -27.56 -0.02 27.03
CA PHE A 600 -28.68 0.12 26.09
C PHE A 600 -29.89 0.78 26.75
N GLU A 601 -30.49 1.78 26.09
CA GLU A 601 -31.80 2.31 26.49
C GLU A 601 -32.94 1.36 26.09
N PHE A 602 -32.77 0.68 24.95
CA PHE A 602 -33.62 -0.42 24.50
C PHE A 602 -32.71 -1.55 24.01
N THR A 603 -32.84 -2.75 24.57
CA THR A 603 -31.94 -3.87 24.25
C THR A 603 -32.12 -4.29 22.78
N PRO A 604 -31.08 -4.15 21.94
CA PRO A 604 -31.12 -4.57 20.54
C PRO A 604 -31.21 -6.11 20.44
N PRO A 605 -31.69 -6.68 19.32
CA PRO A 605 -31.69 -8.13 19.14
C PRO A 605 -30.27 -8.70 19.22
N ASN A 606 -30.16 -9.94 19.70
CA ASN A 606 -28.87 -10.65 19.74
C ASN A 606 -28.23 -10.73 18.36
N ASN A 607 -26.90 -10.66 18.32
CA ASN A 607 -26.15 -10.82 17.09
C ASN A 607 -26.35 -12.25 16.55
N PRO A 608 -26.92 -12.43 15.34
CA PRO A 608 -27.23 -13.76 14.80
C PRO A 608 -25.98 -14.56 14.42
N TYR A 609 -24.81 -13.92 14.36
CA TYR A 609 -23.54 -14.55 14.00
C TYR A 609 -22.64 -14.80 15.20
N LEU A 610 -23.06 -14.41 16.42
CA LEU A 610 -22.23 -14.52 17.62
C LEU A 610 -22.86 -15.49 18.61
N PHE A 611 -22.20 -16.63 18.81
CA PHE A 611 -22.64 -17.70 19.69
C PHE A 611 -21.71 -17.78 20.90
N SER A 612 -22.28 -17.82 22.10
CA SER A 612 -21.48 -18.09 23.29
C SER A 612 -21.09 -19.57 23.32
N MET A 613 -19.78 -19.87 23.39
CA MET A 613 -19.31 -21.24 23.57
C MET A 613 -19.61 -21.68 25.02
N LYS A 614 -20.80 -22.24 25.23
CA LYS A 614 -21.29 -22.85 26.49
C LYS A 614 -21.53 -21.87 27.66
N PHE A 615 -22.79 -21.54 27.90
CA PHE A 615 -23.29 -21.28 29.27
C PHE A 615 -24.00 -22.55 29.77
N PRO A 616 -23.36 -23.45 30.54
CA PRO A 616 -24.14 -24.36 31.36
C PRO A 616 -24.73 -23.52 32.51
N GLY A 617 -26.02 -23.22 32.43
CA GLY A 617 -26.78 -22.49 33.45
C GLY A 617 -26.84 -20.98 33.21
N LEU A 618 -27.80 -20.58 32.36
CA LEU A 618 -28.58 -19.35 32.58
C LEU A 618 -29.89 -19.76 33.24
#